data_AF-A0A929X9P3-F1
#
_entry.id   AF-A0A929X9P3-F1
#
_cell.length_a   1.000
_cell.length_b   1.000
_cell.length_c   1.000
_cell.angle_alpha   90.00
_cell.angle_beta   90.00
_cell.angle_gamma   90.00
#
_symmetry.space_group_name_H-M   'P 1'
#
loop_
_entity.id
_entity.type
_entity.pdbx_description
1 polymer ?
#
loop_
_entity_poly.entity_id
_entity_poly.type
_entity_poly.pdbx_seq_one_letter_code
_entity_poly.pdbx_strand_id
1 'polypeptide(L)'
;MEKLHLPGGYDAVLEEFAEKNKVEFNTAFFNLMDFVQLKDYAFTEVKILIEEPDCYLEGGEEIQEEEVLLAFMESFGENTVGATVHGYYHRKNSFLTLEISYDDALSCWEILSMFQRKIPSMEVVDGSLYLFYIRDAEEERFTPASFPLISSLGEEEEKYGKAGYFESIYVDEEDFSEEEDSFSEEESPEEE
;
A
#
# COMPACT_ATOMS: atom_id res chain seq x y z
N MET A 1 23.41 -21.95 -6.89
CA MET A 1 22.95 -20.73 -7.57
C MET A 1 24.18 -20.00 -8.08
N GLU A 2 24.20 -19.60 -9.35
CA GLU A 2 25.21 -18.64 -9.85
C GLU A 2 25.01 -17.31 -9.12
N LYS A 3 26.09 -16.70 -8.63
CA LYS A 3 26.01 -15.38 -7.99
C LYS A 3 25.61 -14.37 -9.06
N LEU A 4 24.52 -13.63 -8.81
CA LEU A 4 24.16 -12.47 -9.60
C LEU A 4 25.36 -11.51 -9.61
N HIS A 5 25.92 -11.25 -10.79
CA HIS A 5 27.07 -10.36 -10.95
C HIS A 5 26.62 -9.10 -11.69
N LEU A 6 26.47 -7.99 -10.98
CA LEU A 6 26.06 -6.72 -11.58
C LEU A 6 27.28 -5.95 -12.10
N PRO A 7 27.17 -5.24 -13.24
CA PRO A 7 28.30 -4.47 -13.77
C PRO A 7 28.68 -3.33 -12.82
N GLY A 8 29.97 -3.16 -12.47
CA GLY A 8 30.52 -1.87 -12.06
C GLY A 8 30.05 -1.25 -10.73
N GLY A 9 30.20 -1.95 -9.60
CA GLY A 9 30.01 -1.36 -8.26
C GLY A 9 28.56 -1.23 -7.79
N TYR A 10 27.60 -1.64 -8.61
CA TYR A 10 26.18 -1.73 -8.25
C TYR A 10 25.93 -2.77 -7.16
N ASP A 11 26.80 -3.78 -7.03
CA ASP A 11 26.75 -4.75 -5.93
C ASP A 11 26.80 -4.04 -4.56
N ALA A 12 27.67 -3.04 -4.39
CA ALA A 12 27.78 -2.30 -3.13
C ALA A 12 26.55 -1.43 -2.84
N VAL A 13 25.99 -0.77 -3.87
CA VAL A 13 24.76 0.02 -3.75
C VAL A 13 23.57 -0.86 -3.40
N LEU A 14 23.52 -2.06 -4.00
CA LEU A 14 22.46 -3.03 -3.74
C LEU A 14 22.60 -3.67 -2.36
N GLU A 15 23.82 -3.95 -1.90
CA GLU A 15 24.09 -4.38 -0.52
C GLU A 15 23.63 -3.33 0.49
N GLU A 16 24.02 -2.06 0.31
CA GLU A 16 23.56 -0.97 1.18
C GLU A 16 22.03 -0.81 1.18
N PHE A 17 21.40 -0.94 0.00
CA PHE A 17 19.95 -0.93 -0.12
C PHE A 17 19.32 -2.12 0.61
N ALA A 18 19.86 -3.33 0.43
CA ALA A 18 19.35 -4.54 1.06
C ALA A 18 19.42 -4.46 2.58
N GLU A 19 20.54 -4.00 3.13
CA GLU A 19 20.72 -3.76 4.57
C GLU A 19 19.73 -2.73 5.09
N LYS A 20 19.58 -1.59 4.41
CA LYS A 20 18.66 -0.52 4.83
C LYS A 20 17.21 -0.99 4.85
N ASN A 21 16.81 -1.85 3.91
CA ASN A 21 15.45 -2.36 3.78
C ASN A 21 15.23 -3.71 4.49
N LYS A 22 16.25 -4.25 5.17
CA LYS A 22 16.21 -5.56 5.84
C LYS A 22 15.69 -6.67 4.90
N VAL A 23 16.30 -6.79 3.73
CA VAL A 23 16.00 -7.84 2.73
C VAL A 23 17.25 -8.57 2.31
N GLU A 24 17.09 -9.78 1.80
CA GLU A 24 18.17 -10.49 1.13
C GLU A 24 18.57 -9.81 -0.19
N PHE A 25 19.84 -9.94 -0.57
CA PHE A 25 20.41 -9.25 -1.74
C PHE A 25 19.66 -9.55 -3.05
N ASN A 26 19.30 -10.82 -3.29
CA ASN A 26 18.54 -11.21 -4.49
C ASN A 26 17.14 -10.58 -4.47
N THR A 27 16.47 -10.60 -3.32
CA THR A 27 15.15 -9.98 -3.14
C THR A 27 15.22 -8.48 -3.41
N ALA A 28 16.22 -7.78 -2.88
CA ALA A 28 16.45 -6.37 -3.18
C ALA A 28 16.59 -6.11 -4.69
N PHE A 29 17.35 -6.95 -5.39
CA PHE A 29 17.54 -6.80 -6.83
C PHE A 29 16.21 -6.94 -7.59
N PHE A 30 15.45 -8.00 -7.31
CA PHE A 30 14.16 -8.24 -7.97
C PHE A 30 13.18 -7.10 -7.68
N ASN A 31 13.04 -6.67 -6.42
CA ASN A 31 12.15 -5.58 -6.04
C ASN A 31 12.45 -4.29 -6.82
N LEU A 32 13.73 -3.95 -7.01
CA LEU A 32 14.13 -2.77 -7.80
C LEU A 32 13.81 -2.93 -9.28
N MET A 33 14.02 -4.11 -9.85
CA MET A 33 13.71 -4.39 -11.25
C MET A 33 12.21 -4.34 -11.51
N ASP A 34 11.40 -4.93 -10.64
CA ASP A 34 9.94 -4.91 -10.72
C ASP A 34 9.41 -3.48 -10.54
N PHE A 35 9.99 -2.73 -9.61
CA PHE A 35 9.66 -1.33 -9.40
C PHE A 35 9.85 -0.50 -10.68
N VAL A 36 11.02 -0.60 -11.31
CA VAL A 36 11.31 0.14 -12.55
C VAL A 36 10.34 -0.21 -13.67
N GLN A 37 9.89 -1.46 -13.74
CA GLN A 37 8.93 -1.92 -14.74
C GLN A 37 7.51 -1.44 -14.45
N LEU A 38 7.08 -1.47 -13.19
CA LEU A 38 5.67 -1.29 -12.82
C LEU A 38 5.32 0.14 -12.38
N LYS A 39 6.29 1.00 -12.06
CA LYS A 39 6.05 2.33 -11.44
C LYS A 39 4.97 3.19 -12.10
N ASP A 40 4.84 3.14 -13.43
CA ASP A 40 3.90 3.97 -14.21
C ASP A 40 2.58 3.24 -14.54
N TYR A 41 2.42 1.98 -14.14
CA TYR A 41 1.18 1.22 -14.30
C TYR A 41 0.20 1.59 -13.20
N ALA A 42 -1.09 1.67 -13.55
CA ALA A 42 -2.15 2.02 -12.62
C ALA A 42 -3.03 0.82 -12.26
N PHE A 43 -3.47 0.78 -11.00
CA PHE A 43 -4.21 -0.32 -10.41
C PHE A 43 -5.35 0.20 -9.53
N THR A 44 -6.50 -0.45 -9.59
CA THR A 44 -7.61 -0.25 -8.64
C THR A 44 -7.62 -1.32 -7.55
N GLU A 45 -7.14 -2.53 -7.86
CA GLU A 45 -7.12 -3.67 -6.94
C GLU A 45 -5.68 -3.96 -6.49
N VAL A 46 -5.45 -3.88 -5.18
CA VAL A 46 -4.15 -4.11 -4.55
C VAL A 46 -4.27 -5.12 -3.42
N LYS A 47 -3.36 -6.09 -3.39
CA LYS A 47 -3.28 -7.12 -2.35
C LYS A 47 -1.91 -7.05 -1.69
N ILE A 48 -1.89 -6.93 -0.38
CA ILE A 48 -0.67 -6.65 0.39
C ILE A 48 -0.46 -7.72 1.44
N LEU A 49 0.76 -8.24 1.53
CA LEU A 49 1.20 -9.14 2.59
C LEU A 49 2.43 -8.55 3.26
N ILE A 50 2.40 -8.43 4.58
CA ILE A 50 3.45 -7.81 5.39
C ILE A 50 3.95 -8.81 6.42
N GLU A 51 5.22 -9.19 6.30
CA GLU A 51 5.93 -10.01 7.30
C GLU A 51 6.32 -9.16 8.50
N GLU A 52 6.11 -9.69 9.71
CA GLU A 52 6.46 -9.03 10.97
C GLU A 52 5.98 -7.56 11.04
N PRO A 53 4.66 -7.30 10.88
CA PRO A 53 4.10 -5.94 10.80
C PRO A 53 4.49 -5.06 12.01
N ASP A 54 4.58 -5.65 13.19
CA ASP A 54 4.98 -4.98 14.44
C ASP A 54 6.36 -4.31 14.33
N CYS A 55 7.29 -4.88 13.55
CA CYS A 55 8.66 -4.37 13.38
C CYS A 55 8.73 -3.06 12.58
N TYR A 56 7.63 -2.67 11.92
CA TYR A 56 7.53 -1.40 11.21
C TYR A 56 6.97 -0.28 12.09
N LEU A 57 6.34 -0.59 13.22
CA LEU A 57 5.72 0.39 14.12
C LEU A 57 6.61 0.66 15.33
N GLU A 58 6.66 1.92 15.78
CA GLU A 58 7.39 2.28 16.99
C GLU A 58 6.71 1.65 18.21
N GLY A 59 7.40 0.73 18.90
CA GLY A 59 6.81 -0.04 20.01
C GLY A 59 5.79 -1.09 19.59
N GLY A 60 5.82 -1.58 18.33
CA GLY A 60 4.78 -2.46 17.77
C GLY A 60 4.42 -3.70 18.59
N GLU A 61 5.36 -4.30 19.33
CA GLU A 61 5.08 -5.45 20.21
C GLU A 61 4.11 -5.11 21.36
N GLU A 62 4.09 -3.84 21.79
CA GLU A 62 3.25 -3.33 22.88
C GLU A 62 1.86 -2.88 22.41
N ILE A 63 1.70 -2.66 21.09
CA ILE A 63 0.44 -2.24 20.46
C ILE A 63 -0.52 -3.43 20.38
N GLN A 64 -1.83 -3.20 20.52
CA GLN A 64 -2.82 -4.27 20.35
C GLN A 64 -2.94 -4.69 18.87
N GLU A 65 -3.19 -5.98 18.61
CA GLU A 65 -3.28 -6.53 17.25
C GLU A 65 -4.26 -5.74 16.36
N GLU A 66 -5.42 -5.36 16.90
CA GLU A 66 -6.45 -4.58 16.20
C GLU A 66 -5.97 -3.16 15.82
N GLU A 67 -5.16 -2.55 16.67
CA GLU A 67 -4.59 -1.21 16.43
C GLU A 67 -3.45 -1.28 15.41
N VAL A 68 -2.63 -2.34 15.44
CA VAL A 68 -1.64 -2.62 14.40
C VAL A 68 -2.35 -2.74 13.05
N LEU A 69 -3.38 -3.59 12.96
CA LEU A 69 -4.14 -3.78 11.74
C LEU A 69 -4.70 -2.46 11.21
N LEU A 70 -5.33 -1.68 12.09
CA LEU A 70 -5.90 -0.38 11.72
C LEU A 70 -4.85 0.59 11.19
N ALA A 71 -3.67 0.69 11.82
CA ALA A 71 -2.61 1.57 11.37
C ALA A 71 -2.13 1.25 9.95
N PHE A 72 -2.09 -0.04 9.58
CA PHE A 72 -1.76 -0.44 8.21
C PHE A 72 -2.92 -0.19 7.24
N MET A 73 -4.16 -0.44 7.64
CA MET A 73 -5.33 -0.09 6.81
C MET A 73 -5.37 1.42 6.52
N GLU A 74 -5.14 2.25 7.53
CA GLU A 74 -5.05 3.71 7.41
C GLU A 74 -3.91 4.12 6.49
N SER A 75 -2.72 3.50 6.63
CA SER A 75 -1.56 3.82 5.80
C SER A 75 -1.83 3.70 4.30
N PHE A 76 -2.63 2.72 3.87
CA PHE A 76 -2.93 2.48 2.45
C PHE A 76 -4.30 2.99 2.00
N GLY A 77 -5.19 3.34 2.94
CA GLY A 77 -6.54 3.80 2.68
C GLY A 77 -6.71 5.31 2.80
N GLU A 78 -6.04 5.95 3.76
CA GLU A 78 -6.13 7.40 3.96
C GLU A 78 -5.35 8.18 2.91
N ASN A 79 -5.81 9.40 2.62
CA ASN A 79 -5.18 10.31 1.65
C ASN A 79 -5.14 9.75 0.22
N THR A 80 -6.18 9.00 -0.15
CA THR A 80 -6.31 8.38 -1.47
C THR A 80 -7.55 8.88 -2.21
N VAL A 81 -7.85 8.27 -3.36
CA VAL A 81 -9.04 8.51 -4.19
C VAL A 81 -10.31 7.88 -3.64
N GLY A 82 -10.29 7.41 -2.39
CA GLY A 82 -11.34 6.58 -1.82
C GLY A 82 -10.93 5.11 -1.92
N ALA A 83 -11.07 4.38 -0.82
CA ALA A 83 -10.58 3.02 -0.71
C ALA A 83 -11.45 2.16 0.19
N THR A 84 -11.92 1.03 -0.33
CA THR A 84 -12.43 -0.07 0.48
C THR A 84 -11.28 -0.97 0.87
N VAL A 85 -11.01 -1.08 2.17
CA VAL A 85 -9.90 -1.88 2.70
C VAL A 85 -10.46 -3.01 3.57
N HIS A 86 -10.09 -4.24 3.23
CA HIS A 86 -10.25 -5.41 4.08
C HIS A 86 -8.88 -5.80 4.61
N GLY A 87 -8.79 -5.98 5.91
CA GLY A 87 -7.55 -6.31 6.59
C GLY A 87 -7.73 -7.54 7.48
N TYR A 88 -6.67 -8.31 7.64
CA TYR A 88 -6.61 -9.41 8.57
C TYR A 88 -5.23 -9.47 9.22
N TYR A 89 -5.22 -9.59 10.55
CA TYR A 89 -3.99 -9.80 11.29
C TYR A 89 -4.25 -10.56 12.58
N HIS A 90 -3.58 -11.70 12.72
CA HIS A 90 -3.38 -12.36 13.99
C HIS A 90 -1.88 -12.51 14.22
N ARG A 91 -1.35 -12.01 15.34
CA ARG A 91 0.08 -12.00 15.69
C ARG A 91 0.70 -13.38 15.71
N LYS A 92 -0.10 -14.45 15.88
CA LYS A 92 0.40 -15.84 15.73
C LYS A 92 0.78 -16.21 14.31
N ASN A 93 0.23 -15.53 13.31
CA ASN A 93 0.41 -15.86 11.91
C ASN A 93 1.59 -15.13 11.27
N SER A 94 2.32 -14.30 12.03
CA SER A 94 3.51 -13.53 11.60
C SER A 94 3.32 -12.61 10.38
N PHE A 95 2.18 -12.67 9.71
CA PHE A 95 1.83 -11.90 8.52
C PHE A 95 0.53 -11.14 8.74
N LEU A 96 0.50 -9.92 8.20
CA LEU A 96 -0.72 -9.11 8.03
C LEU A 96 -1.06 -9.08 6.55
N THR A 97 -2.35 -9.24 6.22
CA THR A 97 -2.84 -9.17 4.85
C THR A 97 -3.86 -8.05 4.68
N LEU A 98 -3.76 -7.31 3.58
CA LEU A 98 -4.76 -6.33 3.15
C LEU A 98 -5.24 -6.65 1.72
N GLU A 99 -6.53 -6.48 1.49
CA GLU A 99 -7.17 -6.47 0.17
C GLU A 99 -7.84 -5.10 0.00
N ILE A 100 -7.41 -4.36 -1.02
CA ILE A 100 -7.78 -2.96 -1.22
C ILE A 100 -8.38 -2.79 -2.61
N SER A 101 -9.54 -2.14 -2.65
CA SER A 101 -10.18 -1.68 -3.89
C SER A 101 -10.30 -0.16 -3.82
N TYR A 102 -9.55 0.54 -4.66
CA TYR A 102 -9.61 1.99 -4.83
C TYR A 102 -10.75 2.37 -5.78
N ASP A 103 -11.42 3.49 -5.49
CA ASP A 103 -12.53 3.98 -6.32
C ASP A 103 -12.02 4.42 -7.72
N ASP A 104 -10.80 4.96 -7.78
CA ASP A 104 -10.07 5.27 -9.01
C ASP A 104 -8.68 4.61 -9.06
N ALA A 105 -8.14 4.45 -10.26
CA ALA A 105 -6.85 3.80 -10.44
C ALA A 105 -5.70 4.69 -9.97
N LEU A 106 -4.82 4.14 -9.12
CA LEU A 106 -3.59 4.79 -8.68
C LEU A 106 -2.37 4.16 -9.34
N SER A 107 -1.37 4.96 -9.68
CA SER A 107 -0.10 4.42 -10.17
C SER A 107 0.59 3.59 -9.08
N CYS A 108 1.38 2.59 -9.49
CA CYS A 108 2.20 1.80 -8.58
C CYS A 108 3.11 2.70 -7.73
N TRP A 109 3.67 3.76 -8.32
CA TRP A 109 4.43 4.76 -7.57
C TRP A 109 3.62 5.41 -6.44
N GLU A 110 2.40 5.86 -6.73
CA GLU A 110 1.52 6.48 -5.72
C GLU A 110 1.21 5.49 -4.59
N ILE A 111 0.84 4.26 -4.92
CA ILE A 111 0.56 3.19 -3.94
C ILE A 111 1.80 2.92 -3.07
N LEU A 112 2.98 2.76 -3.67
CA LEU A 112 4.22 2.53 -2.91
C LEU A 112 4.63 3.74 -2.05
N SER A 113 4.23 4.94 -2.44
CA SER A 113 4.52 6.16 -1.67
C SER A 113 3.73 6.25 -0.35
N MET A 114 2.67 5.46 -0.20
CA MET A 114 1.87 5.38 1.02
C MET A 114 2.61 4.65 2.15
N PHE A 115 3.47 3.69 1.81
CA PHE A 115 4.25 2.92 2.78
C PHE A 115 5.74 2.90 2.44
N GLN A 116 6.40 4.02 2.74
CA GLN A 116 7.79 4.31 2.33
C GLN A 116 8.87 3.60 3.16
N ARG A 117 8.50 2.58 3.96
CA ARG A 117 9.47 1.88 4.81
C ARG A 117 10.35 0.92 4.03
N LYS A 118 9.85 0.38 2.92
CA LYS A 118 10.52 -0.65 2.12
C LYS A 118 9.92 -0.74 0.72
N ILE A 119 10.72 -1.10 -0.29
CA ILE A 119 10.20 -1.48 -1.61
C ILE A 119 9.83 -2.98 -1.56
N PRO A 120 8.55 -3.36 -1.74
CA PRO A 120 8.10 -4.74 -1.70
C PRO A 120 8.48 -5.51 -2.97
N SER A 121 8.42 -6.84 -2.90
CA SER A 121 8.36 -7.66 -4.12
C SER A 121 6.99 -7.49 -4.77
N MET A 122 6.94 -7.47 -6.09
CA MET A 122 5.73 -7.12 -6.83
C MET A 122 5.39 -8.15 -7.90
N GLU A 123 4.11 -8.48 -8.00
CA GLU A 123 3.60 -9.34 -9.07
C GLU A 123 2.22 -8.85 -9.53
N VAL A 124 1.91 -9.02 -10.81
CA VAL A 124 0.61 -8.64 -11.38
C VAL A 124 -0.10 -9.89 -11.87
N VAL A 125 -1.29 -10.17 -11.31
CA VAL A 125 -2.12 -11.31 -11.69
C VAL A 125 -3.56 -10.84 -11.86
N ASP A 126 -4.16 -11.18 -13.00
CA ASP A 126 -5.54 -10.83 -13.35
C ASP A 126 -5.87 -9.33 -13.20
N GLY A 127 -4.87 -8.47 -13.42
CA GLY A 127 -5.01 -7.01 -13.29
C GLY A 127 -4.89 -6.47 -11.86
N SER A 128 -4.77 -7.33 -10.84
CA SER A 128 -4.45 -6.90 -9.47
C SER A 128 -2.94 -6.80 -9.26
N LEU A 129 -2.53 -5.79 -8.49
CA LEU A 129 -1.16 -5.67 -7.99
C LEU A 129 -1.00 -6.40 -6.66
N TYR A 130 -0.02 -7.29 -6.58
CA TYR A 130 0.37 -7.97 -5.34
C TYR A 130 1.67 -7.37 -4.81
N LEU A 131 1.66 -6.95 -3.54
CA LEU A 131 2.80 -6.38 -2.82
C LEU A 131 3.21 -7.29 -1.66
N PHE A 132 4.44 -7.80 -1.68
CA PHE A 132 4.98 -8.65 -0.62
C PHE A 132 6.11 -7.93 0.12
N TYR A 133 5.82 -7.46 1.33
CA TYR A 133 6.78 -6.84 2.24
C TYR A 133 7.47 -7.92 3.10
N ILE A 134 8.33 -8.71 2.46
CA ILE A 134 8.99 -9.89 3.04
C ILE A 134 10.52 -9.77 2.97
N ARG A 135 11.25 -10.42 3.88
CA ARG A 135 12.72 -10.39 3.93
C ARG A 135 13.35 -11.15 2.76
N ASP A 136 12.86 -12.35 2.48
CA ASP A 136 13.39 -13.23 1.44
C ASP A 136 12.24 -13.80 0.58
N ALA A 137 12.15 -13.34 -0.66
CA ALA A 137 11.18 -13.84 -1.63
C ALA A 137 11.48 -15.28 -2.11
N GLU A 138 12.72 -15.75 -1.96
CA GLU A 138 13.12 -17.09 -2.37
C GLU A 138 12.83 -18.17 -1.32
N GLU A 139 12.68 -17.79 -0.04
CA GLU A 139 12.56 -18.72 1.10
C GLU A 139 11.20 -19.44 1.15
N GLU A 140 10.09 -18.71 1.02
CA GLU A 140 8.74 -19.27 1.23
C GLU A 140 7.82 -19.26 0.00
N ARG A 141 8.33 -18.89 -1.19
CA ARG A 141 7.52 -18.76 -2.42
C ARG A 141 6.22 -17.99 -2.19
N PHE A 142 6.33 -16.83 -1.53
CA PHE A 142 5.23 -15.88 -1.49
C PHE A 142 4.88 -15.48 -2.91
N THR A 143 3.76 -16.02 -3.38
CA THR A 143 3.23 -15.81 -4.73
C THR A 143 1.75 -15.46 -4.61
N PRO A 144 1.15 -14.85 -5.62
CA PRO A 144 -0.28 -14.60 -5.66
C PRO A 144 -1.13 -15.85 -5.38
N ALA A 145 -0.66 -17.04 -5.75
CA ALA A 145 -1.33 -18.30 -5.50
C ALA A 145 -1.30 -18.76 -4.03
N SER A 146 -0.32 -18.32 -3.25
CA SER A 146 -0.20 -18.61 -1.82
C SER A 146 -0.75 -17.48 -0.94
N PHE A 147 -1.33 -16.43 -1.54
CA PHE A 147 -1.85 -15.29 -0.80
C PHE A 147 -3.07 -15.70 0.04
N PRO A 148 -3.12 -15.38 1.35
CA PRO A 148 -4.27 -15.69 2.19
C PRO A 148 -5.44 -14.76 1.83
N LEU A 149 -6.44 -15.27 1.11
CA LEU A 149 -7.62 -14.48 0.76
C LEU A 149 -8.49 -14.24 2.00
N ILE A 150 -8.73 -12.97 2.32
CA ILE A 150 -9.50 -12.57 3.51
C ILE A 150 -10.95 -13.06 3.39
N SER A 151 -11.52 -13.04 2.19
CA SER A 151 -12.85 -13.55 1.90
C SER A 151 -13.02 -15.06 2.11
N SER A 152 -11.93 -15.80 2.34
CA SER A 152 -11.93 -17.26 2.53
C SER A 152 -11.63 -17.71 3.96
N LEU A 153 -11.45 -16.77 4.88
CA LEU A 153 -11.22 -17.05 6.29
C LEU A 153 -12.42 -17.78 6.92
N GLY A 154 -12.14 -18.68 7.85
CA GLY A 154 -13.20 -19.36 8.63
C GLY A 154 -13.72 -18.48 9.77
N GLU A 155 -14.89 -18.82 10.31
CA GLU A 155 -15.57 -18.05 11.39
C GLU A 155 -14.67 -17.74 12.61
N GLU A 156 -13.74 -18.64 12.96
CA GLU A 156 -12.82 -18.41 14.10
C GLU A 156 -11.77 -17.32 13.83
N GLU A 157 -11.41 -17.12 12.57
CA GLU A 157 -10.40 -16.18 12.10
C GLU A 157 -11.02 -14.83 11.71
N GLU A 158 -12.30 -14.79 11.33
CA GLU A 158 -13.02 -13.56 10.97
C GLU A 158 -12.98 -12.49 12.08
N LYS A 159 -12.90 -12.90 13.35
CA LYS A 159 -12.78 -11.96 14.48
C LYS A 159 -11.49 -11.14 14.48
N TYR A 160 -10.46 -11.59 13.76
CA TYR A 160 -9.20 -10.88 13.54
C TYR A 160 -9.19 -10.07 12.24
N GLY A 161 -10.30 -10.11 11.49
CA GLY A 161 -10.52 -9.31 10.30
C GLY A 161 -11.17 -7.97 10.63
N LYS A 162 -10.86 -6.95 9.84
CA LYS A 162 -11.51 -5.65 9.85
C LYS A 162 -11.77 -5.18 8.43
N ALA A 163 -12.90 -4.51 8.21
CA ALA A 163 -13.23 -3.89 6.94
C ALA A 163 -13.62 -2.43 7.18
N GLY A 164 -13.27 -1.56 6.25
CA GLY A 164 -13.58 -0.13 6.32
C GLY A 164 -13.51 0.52 4.95
N TYR A 165 -14.20 1.66 4.84
CA TYR A 165 -14.07 2.55 3.70
C TYR A 165 -13.39 3.83 4.17
N PHE A 166 -12.40 4.29 3.41
CA PHE A 166 -11.71 5.56 3.59
C PHE A 166 -12.14 6.50 2.46
N GLU A 167 -12.65 7.68 2.82
CA GLU A 167 -13.16 8.65 1.84
C GLU A 167 -12.04 9.25 0.99
N SER A 168 -12.38 9.61 -0.25
CA SER A 168 -11.48 10.35 -1.13
C SER A 168 -11.12 11.70 -0.51
N ILE A 169 -9.84 12.05 -0.56
CA ILE A 169 -9.39 13.41 -0.27
C ILE A 169 -9.42 14.33 -1.50
N TYR A 170 -9.62 13.75 -2.68
CA TYR A 170 -9.79 14.48 -3.92
C TYR A 170 -11.25 14.92 -3.98
N VAL A 171 -11.46 16.24 -3.94
CA VAL A 171 -12.79 16.83 -4.13
C VAL A 171 -13.06 16.82 -5.63
N ASP A 172 -14.19 16.22 -6.03
CA ASP A 172 -14.64 16.31 -7.41
C ASP A 172 -14.83 17.79 -7.80
N GLU A 173 -14.21 18.22 -8.90
CA GLU A 173 -14.33 19.61 -9.38
C GLU A 173 -15.79 20.01 -9.65
N GLU A 174 -16.71 19.06 -9.78
CA GLU A 174 -18.16 19.28 -9.95
C GLU A 174 -18.91 19.67 -8.66
N ASP A 175 -18.35 19.39 -7.47
CA ASP A 175 -18.94 19.80 -6.18
C ASP A 175 -18.50 21.22 -5.74
N PHE A 176 -17.64 21.88 -6.53
CA PHE A 176 -17.45 23.33 -6.48
C PHE A 176 -18.61 24.02 -7.22
N SER A 177 -19.84 23.88 -6.71
CA SER A 177 -20.93 24.74 -7.17
C SER A 177 -20.58 26.19 -6.85
N GLU A 178 -20.45 27.01 -7.89
CA GLU A 178 -20.39 28.48 -7.83
C GLU A 178 -21.67 29.05 -7.19
N GLU A 179 -21.91 28.81 -5.90
CA GLU A 179 -22.97 29.43 -5.12
C GLU A 179 -22.37 30.33 -4.04
N GLU A 180 -21.61 31.36 -4.43
CA GLU A 180 -21.45 32.59 -3.64
C GLU A 180 -20.69 33.64 -4.46
N ASP A 181 -21.44 34.44 -5.24
CA ASP A 181 -21.24 35.89 -5.37
C ASP A 181 -22.25 36.51 -6.36
N SER A 182 -23.55 36.41 -6.04
CA SER A 182 -24.51 37.39 -6.57
C SER A 182 -24.44 38.66 -5.72
N PHE A 183 -23.38 39.45 -5.87
CA PHE A 183 -23.42 40.83 -5.40
C PHE A 183 -24.36 41.61 -6.32
N SER A 184 -25.60 41.76 -5.86
CA SER A 184 -26.59 42.65 -6.42
C SER A 184 -26.02 44.07 -6.53
N GLU A 185 -25.94 44.59 -7.76
CA GLU A 185 -25.75 46.01 -8.04
C GLU A 185 -26.93 46.79 -7.44
N GLU A 186 -26.81 47.29 -6.20
CA GLU A 186 -27.67 48.37 -5.73
C GLU A 186 -27.15 49.69 -6.29
N GLU A 187 -27.76 50.10 -7.40
CA GLU A 187 -27.84 51.49 -7.86
C GLU A 187 -28.28 52.42 -6.72
N SER A 188 -27.67 53.61 -6.62
CA SER A 188 -28.26 54.83 -6.06
C SER A 188 -27.30 56.03 -6.17
N PRO A 189 -27.78 57.29 -6.27
CA PRO A 189 -27.97 57.98 -7.54
C PRO A 189 -27.16 59.29 -7.65
N GLU A 190 -27.34 59.96 -8.79
CA GLU A 190 -26.79 61.26 -9.20
C GLU A 190 -27.01 62.46 -8.24
N GLU A 191 -26.33 63.55 -8.59
CA GLU A 191 -26.55 64.99 -8.24
C GLU A 191 -25.89 65.45 -6.91
N GLU A 192 -25.07 66.52 -6.85
CA GLU A 192 -24.80 67.71 -7.68
C GLU A 192 -23.34 68.18 -7.45
#